data_AF-A0A9D4XUV6-F1
#
_entry.id   AF-A0A9D4XUV6-F1
#
_cell.length_a   1.000
_cell.length_b   1.000
_cell.length_c   1.000
_cell.angle_alpha   90.00
_cell.angle_beta   90.00
_cell.angle_gamma   90.00
#
_symmetry.space_group_name_H-M   'P 1'
#
loop_
_entity.id
_entity.type
_entity.pdbx_description
1 polymer ?
#
loop_
_entity_poly.entity_id
_entity_poly.type
_entity_poly.pdbx_seq_one_letter_code
_entity_poly.pdbx_strand_id
1 'polypeptide(L)'
;MESLQDPKQLKAPPAAASNGQIRYRSPSCTELYDGQSSNNSPPSHVADQHHLEFESTKMLKRPSRQESLSDKIYRFRGTLLVVSIPLLLITFVLYMMPSSSNYESAGEYALVNRKVSPDKKSSGSYAVIFDAGSSGSRVHVFHFNHNLDLVHIGKDLELFEQLKPGLSAYAKNPKEAAESLISLLDKAESVVPRELRSKTPVRVGATAGLRSLEGDASDKILQAVRDLLKHRSTLKSDADAVTVLDGNQEGAFQWVTINYLLGNLGKDYSKTVGVVDLGGGSVQMAYAISESDAATAPKVKDGDDPYVKEMFLRGKKYYLYVHSYLRYGLLAARAEILKASGDAENPCILSGYDGSYNYGGKKFKASSSGASLNECKSTALKALKVNESSCTHMKCTFGGIWNGGGGDGQKNLFVASFFFDRAAEAGFADPNKPVAIVHPMDFEEAAKQACQTKFKNAKSTYPRVEEGNLPYLCMDLVYQYTLLVDGFGIYPWQEITLVKKVKYEDALVEAAWPLGSAIEAVSAT
;
A
#
# COMPACT_ATOMS: atom_id res chain seq x y z
N MET A 1 -16.80 -35.47 -59.24
CA MET A 1 -17.41 -36.82 -59.26
C MET A 1 -16.32 -37.76 -58.79
N GLU A 2 -16.63 -38.66 -57.84
CA GLU A 2 -15.64 -39.43 -57.04
C GLU A 2 -14.72 -38.56 -56.14
N SER A 3 -14.20 -39.03 -55.01
CA SER A 3 -14.79 -39.93 -53.98
C SER A 3 -14.12 -39.64 -52.61
N LEU A 4 -14.75 -39.99 -51.49
CA LEU A 4 -14.24 -39.71 -50.13
C LEU A 4 -13.23 -40.76 -49.63
N GLN A 5 -12.31 -40.34 -48.76
CA GLN A 5 -11.65 -41.22 -47.76
C GLN A 5 -11.49 -40.51 -46.41
N ASP A 6 -11.84 -41.20 -45.32
CA ASP A 6 -11.75 -40.70 -43.94
C ASP A 6 -10.35 -40.83 -43.32
N PRO A 7 -9.91 -39.85 -42.51
CA PRO A 7 -8.80 -40.04 -41.57
C PRO A 7 -9.26 -40.83 -40.33
N LYS A 8 -8.54 -41.90 -40.00
CA LYS A 8 -8.88 -42.83 -38.90
C LYS A 8 -8.69 -42.19 -37.51
N GLN A 9 -9.57 -42.54 -36.57
CA GLN A 9 -9.37 -42.26 -35.15
C GLN A 9 -8.10 -42.95 -34.60
N LEU A 10 -7.34 -42.24 -33.77
CA LEU A 10 -6.28 -42.83 -32.94
C LEU A 10 -6.77 -43.01 -31.49
N LYS A 11 -6.46 -44.16 -30.89
CA LYS A 11 -6.83 -44.49 -29.51
C LYS A 11 -5.88 -43.85 -28.48
N ALA A 12 -6.42 -43.53 -27.30
CA ALA A 12 -5.62 -43.18 -26.13
C ALA A 12 -4.90 -44.43 -25.54
N PRO A 13 -3.72 -44.25 -24.91
CA PRO A 13 -3.01 -45.32 -24.18
C PRO A 13 -3.71 -45.67 -22.84
N PRO A 14 -3.43 -46.86 -22.25
CA PRO A 14 -4.21 -47.40 -21.14
C PRO A 14 -3.82 -46.86 -19.76
N ALA A 15 -4.78 -46.87 -18.83
CA ALA A 15 -4.55 -46.59 -17.41
C ALA A 15 -3.89 -47.78 -16.70
N ALA A 16 -2.90 -47.52 -15.86
CA ALA A 16 -2.31 -48.49 -14.94
C ALA A 16 -3.00 -48.39 -13.56
N ALA A 17 -3.48 -49.53 -13.04
CA ALA A 17 -4.06 -49.61 -11.70
C ALA A 17 -2.99 -49.92 -10.65
N SER A 18 -3.09 -49.31 -9.47
CA SER A 18 -2.44 -49.80 -8.25
C SER A 18 -3.41 -49.70 -7.08
N ASN A 19 -3.43 -50.73 -6.22
CA ASN A 19 -4.34 -50.81 -5.09
C ASN A 19 -3.73 -50.13 -3.86
N GLY A 20 -4.47 -49.20 -3.24
CA GLY A 20 -4.07 -48.47 -2.03
C GLY A 20 -5.25 -48.25 -1.10
N GLN A 21 -5.81 -49.33 -0.54
CA GLN A 21 -7.04 -49.26 0.24
C GLN A 21 -6.76 -48.88 1.71
N ILE A 22 -7.02 -47.62 2.09
CA ILE A 22 -7.01 -47.15 3.48
C ILE A 22 -8.39 -46.60 3.84
N ARG A 23 -9.00 -47.14 4.90
CA ARG A 23 -10.32 -46.74 5.43
C ARG A 23 -10.21 -46.25 6.87
N TYR A 24 -10.41 -44.96 7.10
CA TYR A 24 -10.91 -44.41 8.37
C TYR A 24 -11.85 -43.24 8.02
N ARG A 25 -13.18 -43.42 8.12
CA ARG A 25 -14.02 -43.33 9.34
C ARG A 25 -14.08 -41.91 9.93
N SER A 26 -15.11 -41.18 9.54
CA SER A 26 -15.68 -40.07 10.31
C SER A 26 -16.31 -40.60 11.62
N PRO A 27 -16.28 -39.81 12.72
CA PRO A 27 -17.20 -39.95 13.83
C PRO A 27 -18.30 -38.88 13.78
N SER A 28 -19.54 -39.24 14.11
CA SER A 28 -20.65 -38.30 14.31
C SER A 28 -21.46 -38.70 15.55
N CYS A 29 -21.91 -37.68 16.28
CA CYS A 29 -22.84 -37.70 17.43
C CYS A 29 -22.38 -38.37 18.76
N THR A 30 -22.34 -37.55 19.81
CA THR A 30 -23.16 -37.63 21.05
C THR A 30 -23.54 -39.03 21.57
N GLU A 31 -23.31 -39.44 22.83
CA GLU A 31 -23.74 -38.80 24.09
C GLU A 31 -23.00 -39.38 25.31
N LEU A 32 -22.91 -38.60 26.39
CA LEU A 32 -23.10 -39.10 27.76
C LEU A 32 -23.49 -37.94 28.69
N TYR A 33 -24.67 -38.02 29.30
CA TYR A 33 -25.12 -37.11 30.36
C TYR A 33 -24.41 -37.42 31.67
N ASP A 34 -24.12 -36.38 32.46
CA ASP A 34 -24.59 -36.39 33.84
C ASP A 34 -24.87 -34.96 34.31
N GLY A 35 -25.97 -34.74 35.04
CA GLY A 35 -26.40 -33.38 35.41
C GLY A 35 -27.90 -33.25 35.69
N GLN A 36 -28.27 -33.37 36.98
CA GLN A 36 -29.60 -33.04 37.45
C GLN A 36 -29.59 -32.10 38.67
N SER A 37 -30.31 -30.98 38.50
CA SER A 37 -31.35 -30.50 39.42
C SER A 37 -30.98 -30.13 40.87
N SER A 38 -31.03 -28.83 41.16
CA SER A 38 -32.20 -28.28 41.89
C SER A 38 -32.23 -26.75 41.89
N ASN A 39 -33.43 -26.19 41.71
CA ASN A 39 -33.69 -24.76 41.93
C ASN A 39 -34.08 -24.51 43.40
N ASN A 40 -33.79 -23.32 43.91
CA ASN A 40 -34.60 -22.68 44.94
C ASN A 40 -34.53 -21.15 44.82
N SER A 41 -35.70 -20.51 44.85
CA SER A 41 -35.91 -19.05 44.92
C SER A 41 -36.05 -18.63 46.42
N PRO A 42 -36.33 -17.37 46.84
CA PRO A 42 -37.06 -16.27 46.20
C PRO A 42 -36.26 -14.95 46.08
N PRO A 43 -36.89 -13.84 45.66
CA PRO A 43 -37.36 -12.88 46.67
C PRO A 43 -38.71 -12.21 46.37
N SER A 44 -39.34 -11.61 47.39
CA SER A 44 -40.45 -10.65 47.24
C SER A 44 -40.46 -9.58 48.33
N HIS A 45 -40.70 -8.32 47.92
CA HIS A 45 -41.54 -7.24 48.49
C HIS A 45 -42.10 -7.40 49.94
N VAL A 46 -42.35 -6.39 50.80
CA VAL A 46 -42.31 -4.89 50.82
C VAL A 46 -42.52 -4.48 52.33
N ALA A 47 -42.33 -3.27 52.90
CA ALA A 47 -42.45 -1.86 52.48
C ALA A 47 -41.55 -0.88 53.29
N ASP A 48 -41.73 0.43 53.05
CA ASP A 48 -41.43 1.60 53.90
C ASP A 48 -42.23 1.62 55.26
N GLN A 49 -42.12 2.55 56.24
CA GLN A 49 -41.48 3.88 56.38
C GLN A 49 -41.45 4.39 57.86
N HIS A 50 -40.71 5.47 58.17
CA HIS A 50 -40.85 6.39 59.35
C HIS A 50 -40.57 5.82 60.80
N HIS A 51 -40.25 6.58 61.87
CA HIS A 51 -39.97 8.02 62.11
C HIS A 51 -39.07 8.27 63.37
N LEU A 52 -38.25 9.34 63.34
CA LEU A 52 -37.63 10.22 64.40
C LEU A 52 -37.43 9.83 65.90
N GLU A 53 -36.23 10.21 66.41
CA GLU A 53 -35.83 10.87 67.71
C GLU A 53 -36.53 10.51 69.06
N PHE A 54 -35.84 10.31 70.20
CA PHE A 54 -34.97 11.30 70.92
C PHE A 54 -34.02 10.63 71.97
N GLU A 55 -33.28 11.43 72.77
CA GLU A 55 -32.19 11.01 73.69
C GLU A 55 -32.60 10.37 75.04
N SER A 56 -31.71 9.56 75.67
CA SER A 56 -30.95 10.02 76.87
C SER A 56 -29.91 9.02 77.44
N THR A 57 -28.74 9.58 77.76
CA THR A 57 -27.61 9.16 78.64
C THR A 57 -27.60 7.82 79.43
N LYS A 58 -26.43 7.14 79.39
CA LYS A 58 -25.51 7.01 80.57
C LYS A 58 -24.09 6.56 80.18
N MET A 59 -23.11 6.88 81.02
CA MET A 59 -21.67 6.70 80.76
C MET A 59 -21.10 5.36 81.27
N LEU A 60 -20.07 4.84 80.59
CA LEU A 60 -18.77 4.54 81.20
C LEU A 60 -17.69 4.31 80.12
N LYS A 61 -16.41 4.52 80.45
CA LYS A 61 -15.30 4.68 79.48
C LYS A 61 -14.03 3.96 79.94
N ARG A 62 -13.44 3.11 79.08
CA ARG A 62 -12.03 2.69 79.13
C ARG A 62 -11.43 2.59 77.71
N PRO A 63 -10.10 2.70 77.55
CA PRO A 63 -9.52 3.34 76.37
C PRO A 63 -9.07 2.38 75.26
N SER A 64 -8.92 2.95 74.06
CA SER A 64 -8.17 2.36 72.96
C SER A 64 -6.67 2.31 73.24
N ARG A 65 -5.96 1.37 72.59
CA ARG A 65 -4.51 1.20 72.65
C ARG A 65 -3.95 1.38 71.25
N GLN A 66 -3.09 2.38 71.03
CA GLN A 66 -2.40 2.56 69.75
C GLN A 66 -1.25 1.53 69.65
N GLU A 67 -1.13 0.82 68.52
CA GLU A 67 0.08 0.04 68.19
C GLU A 67 1.27 0.98 67.95
N SER A 68 2.47 0.55 68.34
CA SER A 68 3.71 1.31 68.14
C SER A 68 4.19 1.22 66.69
N LEU A 69 4.94 2.23 66.23
CA LEU A 69 5.69 2.15 64.97
C LEU A 69 6.65 0.95 64.93
N SER A 70 7.19 0.54 66.08
CA SER A 70 8.08 -0.62 66.19
C SER A 70 7.37 -1.93 65.80
N ASP A 71 6.12 -2.10 66.23
CA ASP A 71 5.32 -3.32 65.94
C ASP A 71 5.03 -3.47 64.44
N LYS A 72 4.78 -2.33 63.77
CA LYS A 72 4.60 -2.27 62.31
C LYS A 72 5.90 -2.58 61.56
N ILE A 73 7.02 -2.03 62.00
CA ILE A 73 8.35 -2.31 61.42
C ILE A 73 8.70 -3.79 61.57
N TYR A 74 8.40 -4.42 62.72
CA TYR A 74 8.63 -5.86 62.90
C TYR A 74 7.75 -6.72 61.99
N ARG A 75 6.45 -6.40 61.83
CA ARG A 75 5.54 -7.12 60.91
C ARG A 75 6.02 -7.12 59.45
N PHE A 76 6.58 -6.00 58.96
CA PHE A 76 6.97 -5.84 57.56
C PHE A 76 8.48 -6.01 57.28
N ARG A 77 9.27 -6.45 58.26
CA ARG A 77 10.73 -6.57 58.16
C ARG A 77 11.21 -7.44 56.98
N GLY A 78 10.49 -8.51 56.66
CA GLY A 78 10.79 -9.36 55.48
C GLY A 78 10.54 -8.64 54.16
N THR A 79 9.37 -8.00 54.01
CA THR A 79 8.99 -7.24 52.81
C THR A 79 9.93 -6.05 52.57
N LEU A 80 10.32 -5.35 53.63
CA LEU A 80 11.29 -4.26 53.57
C LEU A 80 12.64 -4.71 53.01
N LEU A 81 13.17 -5.87 53.45
CA LEU A 81 14.44 -6.40 52.94
C LEU A 81 14.36 -6.80 51.45
N VAL A 82 13.26 -7.43 51.02
CA VAL A 82 13.05 -7.84 49.62
C VAL A 82 12.98 -6.63 48.68
N VAL A 83 12.48 -5.48 49.14
CA VAL A 83 12.40 -4.25 48.32
C VAL A 83 13.67 -3.39 48.43
N SER A 84 14.31 -3.30 49.60
CA SER A 84 15.48 -2.44 49.79
C SER A 84 16.76 -2.97 49.13
N ILE A 85 16.95 -4.30 49.09
CA ILE A 85 18.18 -4.90 48.54
C ILE A 85 18.31 -4.65 47.01
N PRO A 86 17.27 -4.87 46.17
CA PRO A 86 17.32 -4.52 44.75
C PRO A 86 17.52 -3.02 44.50
N LEU A 87 16.87 -2.15 45.28
CA LEU A 87 17.04 -0.69 45.16
C LEU A 87 18.48 -0.27 45.46
N LEU A 88 19.09 -0.81 46.52
CA LEU A 88 20.50 -0.55 46.86
C LEU A 88 21.45 -1.03 45.75
N LEU A 89 21.21 -2.22 45.18
CA LEU A 89 22.00 -2.74 44.07
C LEU A 89 21.88 -1.86 42.81
N ILE A 90 20.68 -1.41 42.46
CA ILE A 90 20.46 -0.50 41.32
C ILE A 90 21.19 0.83 41.54
N THR A 91 21.08 1.44 42.73
CA THR A 91 21.82 2.68 43.03
C THR A 91 23.34 2.48 43.05
N PHE A 92 23.83 1.33 43.50
CA PHE A 92 25.26 1.01 43.48
C PHE A 92 25.79 0.84 42.05
N VAL A 93 25.04 0.18 41.17
CA VAL A 93 25.39 0.06 39.74
C VAL A 93 25.40 1.44 39.07
N LEU A 94 24.40 2.29 39.32
CA LEU A 94 24.36 3.66 38.79
C LEU A 94 25.50 4.54 39.31
N TYR A 95 26.00 4.30 40.52
CA TYR A 95 27.14 5.03 41.09
C TYR A 95 28.51 4.48 40.62
N MET A 96 28.57 3.20 40.24
CA MET A 96 29.78 2.55 39.71
C MET A 96 29.94 2.65 38.19
N MET A 97 28.89 3.07 37.46
CA MET A 97 29.00 3.37 36.03
C MET A 97 29.82 4.67 35.81
N PRO A 98 30.94 4.64 35.07
CA PRO A 98 31.73 5.85 34.81
C PRO A 98 30.91 6.88 34.00
N SER A 99 30.86 8.12 34.48
CA SER A 99 30.18 9.21 33.79
C SER A 99 30.91 9.60 32.50
N SER A 100 30.46 9.08 31.35
CA SER A 100 31.00 9.40 30.03
C SER A 100 30.53 10.77 29.53
N SER A 101 31.03 11.83 30.17
CA SER A 101 30.83 13.22 29.77
C SER A 101 32.14 13.99 29.89
N ASN A 102 32.77 14.30 28.76
CA ASN A 102 33.77 15.35 28.64
C ASN A 102 33.73 15.94 27.23
N TYR A 103 33.98 17.24 27.15
CA TYR A 103 33.82 18.07 25.95
C TYR A 103 35.20 18.59 25.52
N GLU A 104 35.46 18.57 24.21
CA GLU A 104 36.49 19.28 23.44
C GLU A 104 37.94 19.53 23.96
N SER A 105 38.89 19.21 23.05
CA SER A 105 40.11 20.00 22.75
C SER A 105 41.24 20.15 23.78
N ALA A 106 42.35 19.45 23.54
CA ALA A 106 43.63 20.07 23.11
C ALA A 106 44.69 18.98 22.84
N GLY A 107 45.43 19.07 21.72
CA GLY A 107 46.40 18.02 21.36
C GLY A 107 47.10 18.21 20.01
N GLU A 108 47.57 19.43 19.70
CA GLU A 108 48.39 19.71 18.51
C GLU A 108 49.90 19.59 18.82
N TYR A 109 50.73 19.68 17.77
CA TYR A 109 52.19 19.46 17.72
C TYR A 109 52.63 17.99 17.83
N ALA A 110 53.45 17.43 16.93
CA ALA A 110 53.91 17.79 15.58
C ALA A 110 54.36 16.46 14.89
N LEU A 111 54.62 16.26 13.59
CA LEU A 111 55.13 17.05 12.45
C LEU A 111 54.59 16.37 11.14
N VAL A 112 54.61 16.88 9.90
CA VAL A 112 54.77 18.20 9.24
C VAL A 112 54.32 18.02 7.76
N ASN A 113 53.85 19.08 7.09
CA ASN A 113 53.67 19.21 5.63
C ASN A 113 53.09 17.99 4.85
N ARG A 114 51.76 17.91 4.78
CA ARG A 114 51.07 17.40 3.59
C ARG A 114 50.05 18.43 3.13
N LYS A 115 50.03 18.77 1.84
CA LYS A 115 49.09 19.77 1.29
C LYS A 115 47.66 19.38 1.67
N VAL A 116 46.92 20.30 2.29
CA VAL A 116 45.47 20.20 2.39
C VAL A 116 44.91 20.25 0.98
N SER A 117 44.55 19.08 0.46
CA SER A 117 43.66 18.99 -0.68
C SER A 117 42.24 19.30 -0.16
N PRO A 118 41.45 20.15 -0.84
CA PRO A 118 40.08 20.42 -0.41
C PRO A 118 39.29 19.11 -0.37
N ASP A 119 38.31 19.03 0.53
CA ASP A 119 37.62 17.78 0.86
C ASP A 119 37.22 16.98 -0.37
N LYS A 120 37.76 15.76 -0.45
CA LYS A 120 37.27 14.72 -1.35
C LYS A 120 35.94 14.22 -0.79
N LYS A 121 34.89 15.05 -0.89
CA LYS A 121 33.49 14.69 -0.62
C LYS A 121 33.25 13.29 -1.16
N SER A 122 32.79 12.37 -0.31
CA SER A 122 32.38 11.04 -0.76
C SER A 122 31.27 11.23 -1.78
N SER A 123 31.56 11.01 -3.06
CA SER A 123 30.62 11.27 -4.15
C SER A 123 29.41 10.37 -3.97
N GLY A 124 28.26 10.98 -3.71
CA GLY A 124 26.99 10.26 -3.61
C GLY A 124 26.58 9.60 -4.92
N SER A 125 25.71 8.60 -4.82
CA SER A 125 25.13 7.92 -5.98
C SER A 125 23.87 8.65 -6.42
N TYR A 126 23.76 8.93 -7.72
CA TYR A 126 22.52 9.40 -8.33
C TYR A 126 21.76 8.22 -8.92
N ALA A 127 20.44 8.35 -9.08
CA ALA A 127 19.62 7.45 -9.89
C ALA A 127 18.55 8.25 -10.65
N VAL A 128 18.30 7.88 -11.91
CA VAL A 128 17.29 8.49 -12.77
C VAL A 128 16.23 7.45 -13.10
N ILE A 129 15.00 7.64 -12.63
CA ILE A 129 13.91 6.67 -12.79
C ILE A 129 12.74 7.33 -13.52
N PHE A 130 12.36 6.79 -14.66
CA PHE A 130 11.16 7.20 -15.39
C PHE A 130 9.99 6.29 -15.03
N ASP A 131 8.84 6.89 -14.71
CA ASP A 131 7.55 6.21 -14.66
C ASP A 131 6.78 6.47 -15.96
N ALA A 132 6.63 5.41 -16.76
CA ALA A 132 5.90 5.44 -18.02
C ALA A 132 4.44 4.98 -17.80
N GLY A 133 3.69 5.81 -17.08
CA GLY A 133 2.29 5.57 -16.74
C GLY A 133 1.31 5.71 -17.90
N SER A 134 0.10 5.15 -17.73
CA SER A 134 -0.96 5.17 -18.76
C SER A 134 -1.53 6.58 -19.05
N SER A 135 -1.46 7.49 -18.07
CA SER A 135 -2.02 8.84 -18.12
C SER A 135 -0.99 9.93 -18.46
N GLY A 136 0.30 9.61 -18.36
CA GLY A 136 1.41 10.55 -18.45
C GLY A 136 2.72 9.89 -18.05
N SER A 137 3.82 10.40 -18.58
CA SER A 137 5.20 9.96 -18.27
C SER A 137 5.86 10.93 -17.28
N ARG A 138 6.62 10.40 -16.33
CA ARG A 138 7.33 11.16 -15.28
C ARG A 138 8.81 10.81 -15.29
N VAL A 139 9.66 11.71 -14.78
CA VAL A 139 11.03 11.38 -14.37
C VAL A 139 11.29 11.86 -12.96
N HIS A 140 11.95 11.00 -12.18
CA HIS A 140 12.50 11.31 -10.88
C HIS A 140 14.03 11.23 -10.96
N VAL A 141 14.73 12.17 -10.35
CA VAL A 141 16.17 12.03 -10.06
C VAL A 141 16.36 12.11 -8.56
N PHE A 142 17.03 11.09 -8.01
CA PHE A 142 17.41 11.03 -6.60
C PHE A 142 18.94 11.06 -6.47
N HIS A 143 19.42 11.55 -5.34
CA HIS A 143 20.83 11.59 -4.97
C HIS A 143 20.95 11.05 -3.53
N PHE A 144 21.87 10.13 -3.30
CA PHE A 144 22.01 9.41 -2.04
C PHE A 144 23.43 9.56 -1.46
N ASN A 145 23.52 9.64 -0.14
CA ASN A 145 24.79 9.53 0.59
C ASN A 145 25.25 8.05 0.66
N HIS A 146 26.39 7.79 1.31
CA HIS A 146 26.95 6.44 1.47
C HIS A 146 26.15 5.52 2.44
N ASN A 147 25.16 6.05 3.16
CA ASN A 147 24.25 5.33 4.04
C ASN A 147 22.86 5.09 3.40
N LEU A 148 22.71 5.42 2.12
CA LEU A 148 21.46 5.42 1.35
C LEU A 148 20.42 6.43 1.86
N ASP A 149 20.81 7.51 2.53
CA ASP A 149 19.91 8.62 2.88
C ASP A 149 19.87 9.65 1.73
N LEU A 150 18.71 10.26 1.48
CA LEU A 150 18.53 11.24 0.40
C LEU A 150 19.35 12.52 0.64
N VAL A 151 19.82 13.12 -0.45
CA VAL A 151 20.65 14.33 -0.44
C VAL A 151 20.07 15.34 -1.43
N HIS A 152 19.96 16.59 -0.98
CA HIS A 152 19.37 17.68 -1.75
C HIS A 152 19.93 17.87 -3.17
N ILE A 153 19.01 18.03 -4.12
CA ILE A 153 19.23 18.49 -5.49
C ILE A 153 18.66 19.91 -5.58
N GLY A 154 19.50 20.91 -5.33
CA GLY A 154 19.08 22.31 -5.26
C GLY A 154 18.35 22.64 -3.95
N LYS A 155 17.01 22.58 -3.95
CA LYS A 155 16.15 22.87 -2.79
C LYS A 155 15.28 21.69 -2.34
N ASP A 156 15.26 20.62 -3.12
CA ASP A 156 14.36 19.48 -2.95
C ASP A 156 15.19 18.19 -2.87
N LEU A 157 14.63 17.10 -2.35
CA LEU A 157 15.30 15.79 -2.27
C LEU A 157 15.12 14.94 -3.54
N GLU A 158 14.32 15.42 -4.49
CA GLU A 158 14.14 14.83 -5.82
C GLU A 158 14.07 15.96 -6.87
N LEU A 159 14.53 15.69 -8.09
CA LEU A 159 13.97 16.37 -9.27
C LEU A 159 12.74 15.58 -9.71
N PHE A 160 11.57 16.22 -9.78
CA PHE A 160 10.36 15.64 -10.36
C PHE A 160 9.83 16.49 -11.52
N GLU A 161 9.67 15.89 -12.69
CA GLU A 161 9.08 16.50 -13.90
C GLU A 161 8.11 15.51 -14.56
N GLN A 162 7.00 16.02 -15.14
CA GLN A 162 5.95 15.17 -15.71
C GLN A 162 5.35 15.72 -17.01
N LEU A 163 4.86 14.82 -17.87
CA LEU A 163 4.20 15.12 -19.15
C LEU A 163 2.91 14.30 -19.31
N LYS A 164 1.97 14.84 -20.10
CA LYS A 164 0.82 14.09 -20.67
C LYS A 164 0.88 14.22 -22.21
N PRO A 165 0.46 13.21 -22.99
CA PRO A 165 -0.02 11.89 -22.57
C PRO A 165 1.13 10.94 -22.18
N GLY A 166 0.79 9.73 -21.72
CA GLY A 166 1.75 8.65 -21.47
C GLY A 166 2.07 7.82 -22.71
N LEU A 167 3.10 6.97 -22.64
CA LEU A 167 3.63 6.19 -23.78
C LEU A 167 2.57 5.39 -24.55
N SER A 168 1.54 4.87 -23.86
CA SER A 168 0.46 4.09 -24.47
C SER A 168 -0.40 4.86 -25.47
N ALA A 169 -0.39 6.21 -25.46
CA ALA A 169 -1.06 7.01 -26.49
C ALA A 169 -0.37 6.89 -27.87
N TYR A 170 0.93 6.59 -27.88
CA TYR A 170 1.77 6.49 -29.08
C TYR A 170 1.88 5.05 -29.61
N ALA A 171 0.91 4.17 -29.30
CA ALA A 171 0.89 2.76 -29.71
C ALA A 171 1.07 2.49 -31.22
N LYS A 172 0.81 3.50 -32.07
CA LYS A 172 1.00 3.44 -33.53
C LYS A 172 2.30 4.07 -34.03
N ASN A 173 3.04 4.79 -33.17
CA ASN A 173 4.29 5.47 -33.52
C ASN A 173 5.34 5.30 -32.39
N PRO A 174 6.03 4.15 -32.32
CA PRO A 174 7.01 3.86 -31.27
C PRO A 174 8.16 4.87 -31.17
N LYS A 175 8.54 5.48 -32.30
CA LYS A 175 9.59 6.52 -32.33
C LYS A 175 9.14 7.77 -31.59
N GLU A 176 7.93 8.27 -31.89
CA GLU A 176 7.34 9.44 -31.22
C GLU A 176 7.09 9.16 -29.73
N ALA A 177 6.74 7.91 -29.38
CA ALA A 177 6.65 7.47 -27.99
C ALA A 177 7.97 7.71 -27.23
N ALA A 178 9.11 7.29 -27.81
CA ALA A 178 10.42 7.54 -27.23
C ALA A 178 10.77 9.04 -27.25
N GLU A 179 10.58 9.73 -28.37
CA GLU A 179 10.88 11.17 -28.50
C GLU A 179 10.08 12.03 -27.50
N SER A 180 8.91 11.59 -27.03
CA SER A 180 8.16 12.25 -25.94
C SER A 180 8.92 12.34 -24.61
N LEU A 181 9.88 11.44 -24.35
CA LEU A 181 10.69 11.42 -23.12
C LEU A 181 11.91 12.35 -23.19
N ILE A 182 12.21 12.96 -24.35
CA ILE A 182 13.43 13.75 -24.56
C ILE A 182 13.59 14.89 -23.56
N SER A 183 12.55 15.70 -23.34
CA SER A 183 12.63 16.86 -22.44
C SER A 183 12.79 16.46 -20.97
N LEU A 184 12.20 15.31 -20.57
CA LEU A 184 12.41 14.71 -19.25
C LEU A 184 13.84 14.19 -19.08
N LEU A 185 14.42 13.56 -20.11
CA LEU A 185 15.81 13.09 -20.11
C LEU A 185 16.80 14.26 -20.04
N ASP A 186 16.59 15.30 -20.84
CA ASP A 186 17.43 16.52 -20.84
C ASP A 186 17.38 17.22 -19.46
N LYS A 187 16.20 17.24 -18.81
CA LYS A 187 16.02 17.72 -17.43
C LYS A 187 16.77 16.86 -16.42
N ALA A 188 16.62 15.55 -16.47
CA ALA A 188 17.31 14.63 -15.56
C ALA A 188 18.84 14.73 -15.70
N GLU A 189 19.36 14.77 -16.93
CA GLU A 189 20.78 15.00 -17.18
C GLU A 189 21.26 16.38 -16.69
N SER A 190 20.41 17.41 -16.68
CA SER A 190 20.82 18.76 -16.26
C SER A 190 21.20 18.85 -14.77
N VAL A 191 20.69 17.94 -13.92
CA VAL A 191 21.01 17.91 -12.48
C VAL A 191 22.08 16.88 -12.10
N VAL A 192 22.35 15.87 -12.94
CA VAL A 192 23.38 14.85 -12.67
C VAL A 192 24.76 15.36 -13.16
N PRO A 193 25.76 15.50 -12.26
CA PRO A 193 27.12 15.93 -12.62
C PRO A 193 27.74 15.02 -13.70
N ARG A 194 28.38 15.63 -14.72
CA ARG A 194 28.85 14.93 -15.94
C ARG A 194 29.77 13.75 -15.62
N GLU A 195 30.60 13.90 -14.61
CA GLU A 195 31.56 12.92 -14.10
C GLU A 195 30.92 11.75 -13.33
N LEU A 196 29.64 11.85 -12.95
CA LEU A 196 28.86 10.79 -12.30
C LEU A 196 27.87 10.10 -13.25
N ARG A 197 27.51 10.71 -14.39
CA ARG A 197 26.49 10.17 -15.30
C ARG A 197 26.76 8.74 -15.76
N SER A 198 28.00 8.43 -16.17
CA SER A 198 28.40 7.08 -16.61
C SER A 198 28.35 6.00 -15.50
N LYS A 199 28.09 6.38 -14.25
CA LYS A 199 27.80 5.49 -13.11
C LYS A 199 26.35 5.56 -12.64
N THR A 200 25.61 6.59 -13.04
CA THR A 200 24.25 6.88 -12.61
C THR A 200 23.28 5.97 -13.36
N PRO A 201 22.65 4.95 -12.73
CA PRO A 201 21.66 4.13 -13.39
C PRO A 201 20.50 4.99 -13.90
N VAL A 202 20.14 4.79 -15.17
CA VAL A 202 18.85 5.21 -15.72
C VAL A 202 17.95 3.98 -15.85
N ARG A 203 16.72 4.06 -15.33
CA ARG A 203 15.68 3.04 -15.50
C ARG A 203 14.38 3.66 -16.03
N VAL A 204 13.62 2.90 -16.80
CA VAL A 204 12.29 3.25 -17.31
C VAL A 204 11.35 2.08 -17.01
N GLY A 205 10.46 2.29 -16.05
CA GLY A 205 9.42 1.33 -15.69
C GLY A 205 8.12 1.66 -16.42
N ALA A 206 7.70 0.81 -17.35
CA ALA A 206 6.38 0.87 -17.96
C ALA A 206 5.37 0.08 -17.13
N THR A 207 4.26 0.71 -16.76
CA THR A 207 3.23 0.13 -15.88
C THR A 207 2.06 -0.45 -16.70
N ALA A 208 0.94 -0.75 -16.03
CA ALA A 208 -0.22 -1.44 -16.61
C ALA A 208 -0.81 -0.85 -17.91
N GLY A 209 -0.55 0.43 -18.21
CA GLY A 209 -0.93 1.05 -19.48
C GLY A 209 -0.27 0.41 -20.70
N LEU A 210 1.03 0.11 -20.61
CA LEU A 210 1.77 -0.53 -21.71
C LEU A 210 1.52 -2.05 -21.75
N ARG A 211 1.38 -2.69 -20.57
CA ARG A 211 0.91 -4.10 -20.43
C ARG A 211 -0.41 -4.38 -21.15
N SER A 212 -1.23 -3.35 -21.39
CA SER A 212 -2.58 -3.44 -21.96
C SER A 212 -2.65 -3.15 -23.47
N LEU A 213 -1.52 -2.94 -24.16
CA LEU A 213 -1.51 -2.74 -25.61
C LEU A 213 -1.68 -4.07 -26.37
N GLU A 214 -2.29 -4.02 -27.54
CA GLU A 214 -2.50 -5.19 -28.40
C GLU A 214 -1.30 -5.42 -29.33
N GLY A 215 -0.92 -6.69 -29.53
CA GLY A 215 0.20 -7.08 -30.40
C GLY A 215 1.57 -6.72 -29.81
N ASP A 216 2.53 -6.43 -30.70
CA ASP A 216 3.93 -6.12 -30.36
C ASP A 216 4.19 -4.61 -30.10
N ALA A 217 3.13 -3.82 -29.93
CA ALA A 217 3.22 -2.37 -29.77
C ALA A 217 3.98 -1.95 -28.49
N SER A 218 3.83 -2.68 -27.39
CA SER A 218 4.57 -2.46 -26.14
C SER A 218 6.08 -2.66 -26.37
N ASP A 219 6.47 -3.79 -26.94
CA ASP A 219 7.88 -4.15 -27.15
C ASP A 219 8.58 -3.19 -28.13
N LYS A 220 7.87 -2.76 -29.18
CA LYS A 220 8.36 -1.72 -30.11
C LYS A 220 8.59 -0.38 -29.42
N ILE A 221 7.68 0.06 -28.54
CA ILE A 221 7.86 1.29 -27.75
C ILE A 221 9.07 1.17 -26.82
N LEU A 222 9.16 0.07 -26.07
CA LEU A 222 10.27 -0.16 -25.15
C LEU A 222 11.60 -0.25 -25.87
N GLN A 223 11.65 -0.86 -27.06
CA GLN A 223 12.85 -0.89 -27.87
C GLN A 223 13.25 0.51 -28.38
N ALA A 224 12.30 1.31 -28.86
CA ALA A 224 12.56 2.70 -29.24
C ALA A 224 13.08 3.55 -28.06
N VAL A 225 12.61 3.27 -26.83
CA VAL A 225 13.13 3.92 -25.61
C VAL A 225 14.54 3.44 -25.25
N ARG A 226 14.86 2.13 -25.39
CA ARG A 226 16.24 1.63 -25.25
C ARG A 226 17.18 2.29 -26.25
N ASP A 227 16.74 2.40 -27.50
CA ASP A 227 17.52 3.03 -28.57
C ASP A 227 17.67 4.54 -28.34
N LEU A 228 16.68 5.23 -27.76
CA LEU A 228 16.83 6.62 -27.32
C LEU A 228 17.90 6.75 -26.24
N LEU A 229 17.81 5.98 -25.14
CA LEU A 229 18.78 6.06 -24.04
C LEU A 229 20.20 5.75 -24.53
N LYS A 230 20.36 4.69 -25.33
CA LYS A 230 21.64 4.23 -25.87
C LYS A 230 22.34 5.26 -26.79
N HIS A 231 21.58 6.04 -27.56
CA HIS A 231 22.15 6.97 -28.54
C HIS A 231 22.13 8.45 -28.10
N ARG A 232 21.28 8.83 -27.13
CA ARG A 232 21.18 10.22 -26.63
C ARG A 232 21.79 10.40 -25.23
N SER A 233 21.67 9.42 -24.34
CA SER A 233 22.06 9.61 -22.93
C SER A 233 23.53 9.30 -22.67
N THR A 234 24.05 9.98 -21.67
CA THR A 234 25.35 9.76 -21.02
C THR A 234 25.22 9.05 -19.67
N LEU A 235 23.99 8.65 -19.28
CA LEU A 235 23.67 7.88 -18.08
C LEU A 235 23.97 6.38 -18.27
N LYS A 236 24.13 5.64 -17.18
CA LYS A 236 24.34 4.17 -17.20
C LYS A 236 23.01 3.45 -17.50
N SER A 237 22.82 3.04 -18.75
CA SER A 237 21.71 2.17 -19.17
C SER A 237 22.19 0.72 -19.25
N ASP A 238 21.83 -0.10 -18.27
CA ASP A 238 22.01 -1.55 -18.30
C ASP A 238 21.00 -2.24 -19.25
N ALA A 239 21.10 -3.56 -19.42
CA ALA A 239 20.25 -4.31 -20.36
C ALA A 239 18.77 -4.38 -19.90
N ASP A 240 18.53 -4.40 -18.60
CA ASP A 240 17.24 -4.39 -17.90
C ASP A 240 16.72 -2.96 -17.63
N ALA A 241 17.46 -1.93 -18.01
CA ALA A 241 17.12 -0.52 -17.74
C ALA A 241 15.73 -0.11 -18.23
N VAL A 242 15.27 -0.66 -19.35
CA VAL A 242 13.94 -0.35 -19.91
C VAL A 242 13.09 -1.61 -19.92
N THR A 243 12.12 -1.64 -19.02
CA THR A 243 11.30 -2.83 -18.73
C THR A 243 9.83 -2.46 -18.60
N VAL A 244 8.97 -3.42 -18.94
CA VAL A 244 7.66 -3.51 -18.29
C VAL A 244 7.97 -3.94 -16.86
N LEU A 245 7.64 -3.12 -15.86
CA LEU A 245 7.63 -3.62 -14.48
C LEU A 245 6.59 -4.74 -14.42
N ASP A 246 6.86 -5.83 -13.69
CA ASP A 246 5.74 -6.67 -13.26
C ASP A 246 4.88 -5.89 -12.24
N GLY A 247 3.64 -6.30 -12.05
CA GLY A 247 2.72 -5.55 -11.18
C GLY A 247 3.13 -5.59 -9.71
N ASN A 248 3.85 -6.64 -9.31
CA ASN A 248 4.29 -6.87 -7.93
C ASN A 248 5.59 -6.12 -7.63
N GLN A 249 6.45 -5.85 -8.61
CA GLN A 249 7.56 -4.90 -8.52
C GLN A 249 7.05 -3.49 -8.23
N GLU A 250 6.05 -3.03 -8.98
CA GLU A 250 5.40 -1.71 -8.83
C GLU A 250 4.89 -1.52 -7.38
N GLY A 251 4.13 -2.50 -6.86
CA GLY A 251 3.66 -2.51 -5.48
C GLY A 251 4.77 -2.66 -4.42
N ALA A 252 5.79 -3.47 -4.68
CA ALA A 252 6.91 -3.67 -3.76
C ALA A 252 7.81 -2.44 -3.66
N PHE A 253 8.12 -1.79 -4.78
CA PHE A 253 8.87 -0.53 -4.79
C PHE A 253 8.07 0.60 -4.13
N GLN A 254 6.75 0.66 -4.30
CA GLN A 254 5.90 1.58 -3.54
C GLN A 254 5.95 1.31 -2.03
N TRP A 255 5.92 0.04 -1.61
CA TRP A 255 6.05 -0.32 -0.19
C TRP A 255 7.42 0.08 0.40
N VAL A 256 8.50 -0.12 -0.37
CA VAL A 256 9.85 0.36 -0.03
C VAL A 256 9.89 1.88 0.05
N THR A 257 9.32 2.62 -0.91
CA THR A 257 9.23 4.09 -0.89
C THR A 257 8.63 4.59 0.42
N ILE A 258 7.42 4.15 0.77
CA ILE A 258 6.73 4.65 1.96
C ILE A 258 7.47 4.26 3.25
N ASN A 259 7.91 3.00 3.37
CA ASN A 259 8.61 2.56 4.58
C ASN A 259 10.04 3.08 4.70
N TYR A 260 10.68 3.50 3.59
CA TYR A 260 11.91 4.28 3.61
C TYR A 260 11.64 5.69 4.13
N LEU A 261 10.67 6.40 3.55
CA LEU A 261 10.39 7.80 3.88
C LEU A 261 9.85 7.99 5.31
N LEU A 262 9.16 6.98 5.86
CA LEU A 262 8.75 6.93 7.27
C LEU A 262 9.85 6.39 8.21
N GLY A 263 11.05 6.08 7.70
CA GLY A 263 12.16 5.55 8.49
C GLY A 263 11.85 4.20 9.15
N ASN A 264 11.03 3.35 8.52
CA ASN A 264 10.57 2.05 9.03
C ASN A 264 11.41 0.86 8.57
N LEU A 265 12.15 0.97 7.47
CA LEU A 265 13.07 -0.10 7.03
C LEU A 265 14.12 -0.40 8.11
N GLY A 266 14.49 -1.67 8.25
CA GLY A 266 15.30 -2.19 9.36
C GLY A 266 14.54 -2.48 10.68
N LYS A 267 13.32 -1.96 10.88
CA LYS A 267 12.49 -2.29 12.06
C LYS A 267 11.89 -3.71 11.95
N ASP A 268 11.04 -4.07 12.91
CA ASP A 268 10.21 -5.26 12.75
C ASP A 268 9.03 -5.04 11.78
N TYR A 269 8.54 -6.09 11.14
CA TYR A 269 7.42 -6.00 10.18
C TYR A 269 6.16 -5.40 10.81
N SER A 270 5.92 -5.67 12.10
CA SER A 270 4.84 -5.06 12.91
C SER A 270 4.97 -3.54 13.15
N LYS A 271 6.05 -2.91 12.65
CA LYS A 271 6.32 -1.46 12.68
C LYS A 271 6.40 -0.85 11.27
N THR A 272 6.10 -1.63 10.24
CA THR A 272 5.93 -1.13 8.87
C THR A 272 4.49 -0.73 8.61
N VAL A 273 4.24 -0.03 7.51
CA VAL A 273 2.90 0.27 7.00
C VAL A 273 2.65 -0.51 5.71
N GLY A 274 1.40 -0.90 5.47
CA GLY A 274 0.95 -1.43 4.19
C GLY A 274 0.69 -0.29 3.20
N VAL A 275 0.76 -0.60 1.91
CA VAL A 275 0.46 0.35 0.84
C VAL A 275 -0.64 -0.17 -0.08
N VAL A 276 -1.49 0.74 -0.53
CA VAL A 276 -2.45 0.51 -1.61
C VAL A 276 -2.23 1.59 -2.66
N ASP A 277 -1.90 1.22 -3.88
CA ASP A 277 -1.68 2.16 -4.98
C ASP A 277 -2.74 1.96 -6.06
N LEU A 278 -3.54 2.99 -6.34
CA LEU A 278 -4.55 2.95 -7.39
C LEU A 278 -4.03 3.69 -8.62
N GLY A 279 -3.33 2.95 -9.47
CA GLY A 279 -2.90 3.40 -10.78
C GLY A 279 -4.04 3.47 -11.81
N GLY A 280 -3.69 3.80 -13.06
CA GLY A 280 -4.67 3.87 -14.15
C GLY A 280 -5.16 2.49 -14.63
N GLY A 281 -4.24 1.53 -14.80
CA GLY A 281 -4.53 0.21 -15.38
C GLY A 281 -4.59 -0.95 -14.37
N SER A 282 -4.02 -0.79 -13.18
CA SER A 282 -4.03 -1.76 -12.07
C SER A 282 -4.18 -1.04 -10.73
N VAL A 283 -4.59 -1.79 -9.70
CA VAL A 283 -4.38 -1.44 -8.29
C VAL A 283 -3.41 -2.44 -7.68
N GLN A 284 -2.54 -1.98 -6.80
CA GLN A 284 -1.56 -2.78 -6.09
C GLN A 284 -1.85 -2.76 -4.58
N MET A 285 -1.71 -3.91 -3.92
CA MET A 285 -1.69 -4.04 -2.46
C MET A 285 -0.35 -4.67 -2.08
N ALA A 286 0.39 -4.05 -1.16
CA ALA A 286 1.64 -4.62 -0.65
C ALA A 286 1.83 -4.33 0.85
N TYR A 287 2.14 -5.36 1.65
CA TYR A 287 2.41 -5.21 3.08
C TYR A 287 3.24 -6.38 3.61
N ALA A 288 4.03 -6.14 4.67
CA ALA A 288 4.88 -7.18 5.24
C ALA A 288 4.08 -8.14 6.14
N ILE A 289 4.37 -9.43 6.03
CA ILE A 289 3.68 -10.54 6.72
C ILE A 289 4.63 -11.30 7.64
N SER A 290 4.10 -12.18 8.50
CA SER A 290 4.95 -13.04 9.32
C SER A 290 5.63 -14.13 8.49
N GLU A 291 6.74 -14.66 8.98
CA GLU A 291 7.42 -15.82 8.37
C GLU A 291 6.50 -17.07 8.34
N SER A 292 5.61 -17.21 9.32
CA SER A 292 4.57 -18.24 9.35
C SER A 292 3.53 -18.07 8.23
N ASP A 293 3.03 -16.84 8.00
CA ASP A 293 2.07 -16.57 6.91
C ASP A 293 2.75 -16.85 5.56
N ALA A 294 3.98 -16.38 5.39
CA ALA A 294 4.80 -16.59 4.19
C ALA A 294 5.07 -18.08 3.92
N ALA A 295 5.39 -18.87 4.93
CA ALA A 295 5.58 -20.32 4.81
C ALA A 295 4.29 -21.08 4.44
N THR A 296 3.11 -20.49 4.70
CA THR A 296 1.79 -21.03 4.31
C THR A 296 1.22 -20.40 3.03
N ALA A 297 1.96 -19.50 2.37
CA ALA A 297 1.49 -18.80 1.19
C ALA A 297 1.10 -19.77 0.05
N PRO A 298 -0.05 -19.59 -0.62
CA PRO A 298 -0.46 -20.45 -1.71
C PRO A 298 0.55 -20.43 -2.87
N LYS A 299 0.88 -21.60 -3.39
CA LYS A 299 1.63 -21.72 -4.64
C LYS A 299 0.75 -21.26 -5.80
N VAL A 300 1.25 -20.28 -6.55
CA VAL A 300 0.70 -19.85 -7.84
C VAL A 300 1.07 -20.87 -8.93
N LYS A 301 0.56 -20.71 -10.16
CA LYS A 301 0.93 -21.61 -11.27
C LYS A 301 2.28 -21.22 -11.86
N ASP A 302 2.91 -22.14 -12.59
CA ASP A 302 4.13 -21.85 -13.33
C ASP A 302 3.89 -20.71 -14.34
N GLY A 303 4.51 -19.55 -14.10
CA GLY A 303 4.36 -18.35 -14.92
C GLY A 303 3.45 -17.25 -14.34
N ASP A 304 2.76 -17.50 -13.23
CA ASP A 304 2.07 -16.45 -12.45
C ASP A 304 3.08 -15.78 -11.46
N ASP A 305 2.91 -14.49 -11.16
CA ASP A 305 3.74 -13.79 -10.15
C ASP A 305 3.50 -14.35 -8.73
N PRO A 306 4.55 -14.63 -7.93
CA PRO A 306 4.38 -15.13 -6.56
C PRO A 306 3.78 -14.07 -5.63
N TYR A 307 2.88 -14.50 -4.75
CA TYR A 307 2.25 -13.65 -3.73
C TYR A 307 3.20 -13.06 -2.70
N VAL A 308 4.37 -13.66 -2.48
CA VAL A 308 5.33 -13.25 -1.46
C VAL A 308 6.68 -12.98 -2.11
N LYS A 309 7.18 -11.75 -1.96
CA LYS A 309 8.54 -11.36 -2.35
C LYS A 309 9.42 -11.31 -1.10
N GLU A 310 10.53 -12.03 -1.09
CA GLU A 310 11.56 -11.86 -0.07
C GLU A 310 12.38 -10.60 -0.37
N MET A 311 12.65 -9.77 0.64
CA MET A 311 13.48 -8.57 0.51
C MET A 311 14.41 -8.41 1.72
N PHE A 312 15.63 -7.95 1.50
CA PHE A 312 16.59 -7.64 2.58
C PHE A 312 16.90 -6.14 2.58
N LEU A 313 16.45 -5.42 3.60
CA LEU A 313 16.40 -3.95 3.61
C LEU A 313 16.89 -3.41 4.96
N ARG A 314 17.91 -2.53 4.92
CA ARG A 314 18.63 -1.99 6.10
C ARG A 314 18.90 -3.06 7.18
N GLY A 315 19.42 -4.23 6.76
CA GLY A 315 19.85 -5.32 7.65
C GLY A 315 18.76 -6.32 8.10
N LYS A 316 17.50 -6.13 7.70
CA LYS A 316 16.36 -6.98 8.08
C LYS A 316 15.80 -7.71 6.86
N LYS A 317 15.54 -9.03 6.99
CA LYS A 317 14.72 -9.79 6.02
C LYS A 317 13.23 -9.48 6.25
N TYR A 318 12.53 -9.21 5.17
CA TYR A 318 11.08 -9.06 5.11
C TYR A 318 10.48 -10.12 4.17
N TYR A 319 9.33 -10.65 4.56
CA TYR A 319 8.41 -11.35 3.67
C TYR A 319 7.31 -10.36 3.31
N LEU A 320 7.26 -9.94 2.05
CA LEU A 320 6.31 -8.95 1.58
C LEU A 320 5.19 -9.67 0.82
N TYR A 321 3.97 -9.67 1.35
CA TYR A 321 2.81 -9.95 0.52
C TYR A 321 2.67 -8.83 -0.50
N VAL A 322 2.49 -9.19 -1.77
CA VAL A 322 2.18 -8.23 -2.83
C VAL A 322 1.30 -8.87 -3.90
N HIS A 323 0.31 -8.11 -4.38
CA HIS A 323 -0.47 -8.47 -5.55
C HIS A 323 -0.91 -7.24 -6.36
N SER A 324 -0.90 -7.37 -7.69
CA SER A 324 -1.34 -6.35 -8.65
C SER A 324 -2.55 -6.81 -9.46
N TYR A 325 -3.69 -6.19 -9.17
CA TYR A 325 -4.96 -6.47 -9.79
C TYR A 325 -5.06 -5.72 -11.13
N LEU A 326 -4.55 -6.34 -12.20
CA LEU A 326 -4.62 -5.79 -13.56
C LEU A 326 -6.09 -5.66 -14.02
N ARG A 327 -6.40 -4.55 -14.69
CA ARG A 327 -7.76 -4.06 -15.04
C ARG A 327 -8.57 -3.46 -13.90
N TYR A 328 -8.02 -3.39 -12.70
CA TYR A 328 -8.65 -2.77 -11.52
C TYR A 328 -7.95 -1.47 -11.07
N GLY A 329 -7.16 -0.85 -11.95
CA GLY A 329 -6.82 0.57 -11.82
C GLY A 329 -8.01 1.44 -12.21
N LEU A 330 -8.07 2.69 -11.74
CA LEU A 330 -9.31 3.50 -11.82
C LEU A 330 -9.85 3.63 -13.25
N LEU A 331 -8.97 3.86 -14.23
CA LEU A 331 -9.36 4.04 -15.63
C LEU A 331 -9.82 2.71 -16.27
N ALA A 332 -9.19 1.60 -15.91
CA ALA A 332 -9.62 0.27 -16.34
C ALA A 332 -10.92 -0.19 -15.67
N ALA A 333 -11.11 0.14 -14.39
CA ALA A 333 -12.30 -0.19 -13.61
C ALA A 333 -13.56 0.46 -14.21
N ARG A 334 -13.47 1.71 -14.69
CA ARG A 334 -14.56 2.35 -15.46
C ARG A 334 -14.98 1.49 -16.67
N ALA A 335 -14.04 0.92 -17.40
CA ALA A 335 -14.32 0.08 -18.56
C ALA A 335 -15.03 -1.25 -18.16
N GLU A 336 -14.57 -1.90 -17.09
CA GLU A 336 -15.18 -3.14 -16.59
C GLU A 336 -16.57 -2.90 -15.94
N ILE A 337 -16.78 -1.75 -15.27
CA ILE A 337 -18.08 -1.33 -14.72
C ILE A 337 -19.09 -1.04 -15.83
N LEU A 338 -18.71 -0.29 -16.87
CA LEU A 338 -19.58 -0.04 -18.03
C LEU A 338 -19.94 -1.35 -18.76
N LYS A 339 -18.92 -2.19 -19.01
CA LYS A 339 -19.08 -3.53 -19.60
C LYS A 339 -19.99 -4.44 -18.77
N ALA A 340 -20.04 -4.29 -17.45
CA ALA A 340 -20.96 -5.03 -16.58
C ALA A 340 -22.45 -4.68 -16.79
N SER A 341 -22.76 -3.54 -17.43
CA SER A 341 -24.11 -3.11 -17.85
C SER A 341 -24.45 -3.44 -19.31
N GLY A 342 -23.46 -3.72 -20.16
CA GLY A 342 -23.67 -3.90 -21.60
C GLY A 342 -24.13 -2.60 -22.28
N ASP A 343 -25.13 -2.70 -23.19
CA ASP A 343 -25.68 -1.55 -23.92
C ASP A 343 -26.79 -0.78 -23.17
N ALA A 344 -27.10 -1.18 -21.93
CA ALA A 344 -28.07 -0.50 -21.07
C ALA A 344 -27.58 0.91 -20.64
N GLU A 345 -28.42 1.66 -19.94
CA GLU A 345 -27.93 2.80 -19.14
C GLU A 345 -27.14 2.29 -17.93
N ASN A 346 -26.13 3.04 -17.50
CA ASN A 346 -25.26 2.64 -16.40
C ASN A 346 -25.51 3.53 -15.15
N PRO A 347 -25.89 2.94 -14.00
CA PRO A 347 -26.29 3.70 -12.80
C PRO A 347 -25.14 4.46 -12.12
N CYS A 348 -23.89 4.30 -12.56
CA CYS A 348 -22.75 5.08 -12.06
C CYS A 348 -22.46 6.36 -12.86
N ILE A 349 -23.09 6.55 -14.03
CA ILE A 349 -22.89 7.72 -14.90
C ILE A 349 -23.82 8.85 -14.48
N LEU A 350 -23.30 10.09 -14.38
CA LEU A 350 -24.09 11.23 -13.93
C LEU A 350 -25.33 11.49 -14.82
N SER A 351 -26.47 11.72 -14.18
CA SER A 351 -27.77 11.96 -14.83
C SER A 351 -27.68 13.09 -15.85
N GLY A 352 -28.05 12.80 -17.10
CA GLY A 352 -28.01 13.74 -18.22
C GLY A 352 -26.66 13.84 -18.94
N TYR A 353 -25.74 12.92 -18.70
CA TYR A 353 -24.65 12.62 -19.64
C TYR A 353 -25.09 11.50 -20.59
N ASP A 354 -24.81 11.69 -21.88
CA ASP A 354 -24.88 10.66 -22.92
C ASP A 354 -23.61 10.76 -23.78
N GLY A 355 -22.96 9.63 -24.03
CA GLY A 355 -21.62 9.60 -24.60
C GLY A 355 -20.94 8.25 -24.47
N SER A 356 -19.61 8.27 -24.41
CA SER A 356 -18.81 7.05 -24.43
C SER A 356 -17.45 7.21 -23.77
N TYR A 357 -17.04 6.17 -23.06
CA TYR A 357 -15.70 6.02 -22.52
C TYR A 357 -14.80 5.25 -23.50
N ASN A 358 -13.55 5.67 -23.68
CA ASN A 358 -12.58 4.98 -24.54
C ASN A 358 -11.44 4.45 -23.67
N TYR A 359 -11.20 3.13 -23.69
CA TYR A 359 -10.12 2.49 -22.94
C TYR A 359 -9.59 1.26 -23.69
N GLY A 360 -8.26 1.07 -23.73
CA GLY A 360 -7.64 -0.09 -24.39
C GLY A 360 -8.05 -0.28 -25.85
N GLY A 361 -8.16 0.82 -26.61
CA GLY A 361 -8.63 0.84 -28.00
C GLY A 361 -10.13 0.59 -28.19
N LYS A 362 -10.89 0.32 -27.12
CA LYS A 362 -12.32 -0.06 -27.16
C LYS A 362 -13.20 1.08 -26.64
N LYS A 363 -14.38 1.20 -27.24
CA LYS A 363 -15.40 2.22 -26.95
C LYS A 363 -16.54 1.58 -26.17
N PHE A 364 -16.83 2.12 -24.99
CA PHE A 364 -17.89 1.68 -24.09
C PHE A 364 -18.97 2.76 -24.05
N LYS A 365 -20.25 2.37 -24.14
CA LYS A 365 -21.37 3.30 -23.95
C LYS A 365 -21.34 3.84 -22.52
N ALA A 366 -21.56 5.14 -22.34
CA ALA A 366 -21.61 5.78 -21.03
C ALA A 366 -22.76 6.78 -21.03
N SER A 367 -23.94 6.36 -20.59
CA SER A 367 -25.16 7.17 -20.56
C SER A 367 -26.03 6.83 -19.35
N SER A 368 -26.75 7.82 -18.81
CA SER A 368 -27.74 7.58 -17.75
C SER A 368 -28.82 8.65 -17.63
N SER A 369 -30.07 8.22 -17.51
CA SER A 369 -31.20 9.05 -17.07
C SER A 369 -31.12 9.40 -15.57
N GLY A 370 -30.58 8.50 -14.73
CA GLY A 370 -30.45 8.68 -13.29
C GLY A 370 -29.30 7.85 -12.70
N ALA A 371 -28.34 8.51 -12.05
CA ALA A 371 -27.33 7.80 -11.28
C ALA A 371 -27.91 7.35 -9.93
N SER A 372 -27.51 6.17 -9.46
CA SER A 372 -28.05 5.51 -8.28
C SER A 372 -26.92 4.86 -7.49
N LEU A 373 -26.70 5.29 -6.25
CA LEU A 373 -25.60 4.83 -5.39
C LEU A 373 -25.62 3.30 -5.23
N ASN A 374 -26.77 2.73 -4.92
CA ASN A 374 -26.93 1.31 -4.60
C ASN A 374 -26.79 0.42 -5.85
N GLU A 375 -27.33 0.85 -6.99
CA GLU A 375 -27.21 0.12 -8.26
C GLU A 375 -25.82 0.25 -8.86
N CYS A 376 -25.18 1.42 -8.70
CA CYS A 376 -23.77 1.60 -9.02
C CYS A 376 -22.89 0.68 -8.18
N LYS A 377 -23.09 0.62 -6.85
CA LYS A 377 -22.37 -0.29 -5.95
C LYS A 377 -22.59 -1.74 -6.35
N SER A 378 -23.82 -2.13 -6.68
CA SER A 378 -24.15 -3.46 -7.23
C SER A 378 -23.40 -3.77 -8.54
N THR A 379 -23.22 -2.77 -9.41
CA THR A 379 -22.47 -2.89 -10.68
C THR A 379 -20.96 -2.97 -10.43
N ALA A 380 -20.43 -2.21 -9.46
CA ALA A 380 -19.02 -2.27 -9.03
C ALA A 380 -18.67 -3.61 -8.37
N LEU A 381 -19.53 -4.14 -7.48
CA LEU A 381 -19.40 -5.48 -6.89
C LEU A 381 -19.36 -6.58 -7.97
N LYS A 382 -20.22 -6.46 -8.99
CA LYS A 382 -20.24 -7.36 -10.16
C LYS A 382 -18.96 -7.25 -11.00
N ALA A 383 -18.44 -6.04 -11.21
CA ALA A 383 -17.19 -5.82 -11.95
C ALA A 383 -15.97 -6.35 -11.17
N LEU A 384 -15.93 -6.16 -9.84
CA LEU A 384 -14.89 -6.68 -8.96
C LEU A 384 -14.92 -8.20 -8.78
N LYS A 385 -16.06 -8.86 -9.03
CA LYS A 385 -16.22 -10.32 -8.85
C LYS A 385 -16.04 -10.80 -7.39
N VAL A 386 -16.34 -9.95 -6.41
CA VAL A 386 -16.26 -10.32 -4.97
C VAL A 386 -17.15 -11.52 -4.59
N ASN A 387 -18.27 -11.69 -5.29
CA ASN A 387 -19.25 -12.77 -5.05
C ASN A 387 -19.01 -14.02 -5.91
N GLU A 388 -17.92 -14.10 -6.70
CA GLU A 388 -17.58 -15.34 -7.41
C GLU A 388 -16.93 -16.35 -6.45
N SER A 389 -17.40 -17.59 -6.46
CA SER A 389 -16.90 -18.67 -5.59
C SER A 389 -15.55 -19.24 -6.07
N SER A 390 -14.61 -18.37 -6.42
CA SER A 390 -13.29 -18.67 -6.99
C SER A 390 -12.17 -18.73 -5.96
N CYS A 391 -12.44 -18.41 -4.68
CA CYS A 391 -11.45 -18.50 -3.62
C CYS A 391 -11.07 -19.96 -3.31
N THR A 392 -9.83 -20.33 -3.61
CA THR A 392 -9.24 -21.65 -3.31
C THR A 392 -8.30 -21.61 -2.10
N HIS A 393 -8.43 -20.57 -1.27
CA HIS A 393 -7.52 -20.23 -0.17
C HIS A 393 -8.33 -19.93 1.11
N MET A 394 -7.67 -19.86 2.28
CA MET A 394 -8.38 -19.63 3.56
C MET A 394 -9.12 -18.29 3.63
N LYS A 395 -8.56 -17.26 2.99
CA LYS A 395 -9.17 -15.94 2.80
C LYS A 395 -8.71 -15.38 1.46
N CYS A 396 -9.63 -14.72 0.77
CA CYS A 396 -9.36 -14.03 -0.48
C CYS A 396 -9.82 -12.57 -0.39
N THR A 397 -9.37 -11.78 -1.36
CA THR A 397 -9.92 -10.47 -1.68
C THR A 397 -11.05 -10.68 -2.70
N PHE A 398 -10.86 -10.28 -3.95
CA PHE A 398 -11.80 -10.48 -5.04
C PHE A 398 -11.17 -11.29 -6.17
N GLY A 399 -12.00 -11.88 -7.05
CA GLY A 399 -11.51 -12.73 -8.15
C GLY A 399 -10.79 -14.02 -7.74
N GLY A 400 -10.89 -14.43 -6.47
CA GLY A 400 -10.23 -15.62 -5.92
C GLY A 400 -8.79 -15.42 -5.43
N ILE A 401 -8.29 -14.18 -5.48
CA ILE A 401 -6.91 -13.82 -5.12
C ILE A 401 -6.68 -13.89 -3.60
N TRP A 402 -5.63 -14.58 -3.15
CA TRP A 402 -5.26 -14.69 -1.72
C TRP A 402 -5.04 -13.30 -1.11
N ASN A 403 -5.57 -13.07 0.09
CA ASN A 403 -5.49 -11.74 0.72
C ASN A 403 -4.16 -11.44 1.44
N GLY A 404 -3.26 -12.42 1.56
CA GLY A 404 -1.98 -12.31 2.29
C GLY A 404 -2.04 -12.65 3.79
N GLY A 405 -3.19 -13.08 4.31
CA GLY A 405 -3.39 -13.40 5.73
C GLY A 405 -3.73 -12.17 6.60
N GLY A 406 -3.13 -11.01 6.30
CA GLY A 406 -3.34 -9.74 6.99
C GLY A 406 -2.35 -9.54 8.15
N GLY A 407 -2.85 -9.14 9.31
CA GLY A 407 -2.03 -8.95 10.51
C GLY A 407 -1.33 -7.58 10.58
N ASP A 408 -0.27 -7.49 11.39
CA ASP A 408 0.24 -6.21 11.88
C ASP A 408 0.74 -5.27 10.78
N GLY A 409 1.42 -5.78 9.75
CA GLY A 409 1.90 -4.96 8.62
C GLY A 409 0.78 -4.36 7.76
N GLN A 410 -0.46 -4.86 7.87
CA GLN A 410 -1.62 -4.33 7.15
C GLN A 410 -2.43 -3.31 8.00
N LYS A 411 -2.18 -3.19 9.30
CA LYS A 411 -3.02 -2.37 10.21
C LYS A 411 -3.04 -0.88 9.85
N ASN A 412 -1.88 -0.35 9.47
CA ASN A 412 -1.71 1.04 9.05
C ASN A 412 -1.54 1.06 7.53
N LEU A 413 -2.45 1.72 6.80
CA LEU A 413 -2.44 1.76 5.34
C LEU A 413 -2.15 3.16 4.80
N PHE A 414 -1.18 3.24 3.89
CA PHE A 414 -0.88 4.41 3.07
C PHE A 414 -1.46 4.18 1.67
N VAL A 415 -2.38 5.05 1.26
CA VAL A 415 -3.30 4.82 0.14
C VAL A 415 -3.09 5.93 -0.91
N ALA A 416 -2.57 5.57 -2.07
CA ALA A 416 -1.88 6.48 -2.98
C ALA A 416 -2.62 6.76 -4.30
N SER A 417 -2.02 7.62 -5.12
CA SER A 417 -2.45 7.95 -6.49
C SER A 417 -3.93 8.36 -6.57
N PHE A 418 -4.75 7.70 -7.38
CA PHE A 418 -6.12 8.15 -7.67
C PHE A 418 -7.05 8.20 -6.44
N PHE A 419 -6.73 7.52 -5.34
CA PHE A 419 -7.45 7.69 -4.08
C PHE A 419 -7.29 9.10 -3.51
N PHE A 420 -6.08 9.67 -3.54
CA PHE A 420 -5.83 11.04 -3.11
C PHE A 420 -6.44 12.06 -4.10
N ASP A 421 -6.31 11.82 -5.42
CA ASP A 421 -6.83 12.75 -6.42
C ASP A 421 -8.36 12.88 -6.37
N ARG A 422 -9.09 11.75 -6.33
CA ARG A 422 -10.55 11.77 -6.10
C ARG A 422 -10.88 12.33 -4.72
N ALA A 423 -10.04 12.05 -3.73
CA ALA A 423 -9.98 12.70 -2.42
C ALA A 423 -10.19 14.23 -2.47
N ALA A 424 -9.25 14.88 -3.16
CA ALA A 424 -9.15 16.33 -3.24
C ALA A 424 -10.11 16.97 -4.26
N GLU A 425 -10.56 16.21 -5.24
CA GLU A 425 -11.56 16.63 -6.22
C GLU A 425 -13.00 16.61 -5.67
N ALA A 426 -13.36 15.57 -4.91
CA ALA A 426 -14.64 15.46 -4.23
C ALA A 426 -14.76 16.39 -3.01
N GLY A 427 -13.62 16.83 -2.47
CA GLY A 427 -13.54 17.92 -1.49
C GLY A 427 -13.32 17.48 -0.03
N PHE A 428 -13.17 16.19 0.25
CA PHE A 428 -12.89 15.69 1.61
C PHE A 428 -11.39 15.50 1.92
N ALA A 429 -10.51 15.76 0.96
CA ALA A 429 -9.08 16.00 1.20
C ALA A 429 -8.65 17.41 0.73
N ASP A 430 -7.62 17.98 1.39
CA ASP A 430 -7.01 19.25 0.95
C ASP A 430 -5.83 18.96 -0.02
N PRO A 431 -5.92 19.35 -1.31
CA PRO A 431 -4.84 19.12 -2.29
C PRO A 431 -3.55 19.87 -1.96
N ASN A 432 -3.58 20.83 -1.03
CA ASN A 432 -2.41 21.57 -0.57
C ASN A 432 -1.67 20.84 0.57
N LYS A 433 -2.15 19.67 1.02
CA LYS A 433 -1.48 18.80 1.99
C LYS A 433 -0.81 17.62 1.28
N PRO A 434 0.33 17.13 1.81
CA PRO A 434 0.99 15.93 1.28
C PRO A 434 0.24 14.63 1.64
N VAL A 435 -0.57 14.67 2.72
CA VAL A 435 -1.37 13.56 3.25
C VAL A 435 -2.73 14.06 3.75
N ALA A 436 -3.71 13.15 3.81
CA ALA A 436 -4.97 13.32 4.54
C ALA A 436 -5.31 12.02 5.28
N ILE A 437 -5.80 12.11 6.52
CA ILE A 437 -6.35 10.95 7.25
C ILE A 437 -7.86 10.93 6.97
N VAL A 438 -8.37 9.79 6.50
CA VAL A 438 -9.77 9.57 6.13
C VAL A 438 -10.20 8.15 6.52
N HIS A 439 -11.47 7.84 6.35
CA HIS A 439 -12.00 6.48 6.41
C HIS A 439 -12.47 6.03 5.02
N PRO A 440 -12.50 4.71 4.71
CA PRO A 440 -13.16 4.23 3.49
C PRO A 440 -14.61 4.71 3.33
N MET A 441 -15.34 4.89 4.45
CA MET A 441 -16.70 5.44 4.48
C MET A 441 -16.82 6.81 3.78
N ASP A 442 -15.81 7.68 3.91
CA ASP A 442 -15.85 9.05 3.37
C ASP A 442 -15.99 9.05 1.83
N PHE A 443 -15.49 8.01 1.15
CA PHE A 443 -15.68 7.81 -0.29
C PHE A 443 -17.14 7.52 -0.66
N GLU A 444 -17.90 6.76 0.14
CA GLU A 444 -19.32 6.49 -0.12
C GLU A 444 -20.23 7.67 0.30
N GLU A 445 -19.85 8.44 1.33
CA GLU A 445 -20.52 9.71 1.63
C GLU A 445 -20.34 10.75 0.51
N ALA A 446 -19.14 10.87 -0.04
CA ALA A 446 -18.88 11.69 -1.22
C ALA A 446 -19.58 11.15 -2.48
N ALA A 447 -19.57 9.82 -2.69
CA ALA A 447 -20.28 9.20 -3.79
C ALA A 447 -21.78 9.50 -3.77
N LYS A 448 -22.41 9.48 -2.58
CA LYS A 448 -23.83 9.82 -2.40
C LYS A 448 -24.17 11.21 -2.93
N GLN A 449 -23.28 12.20 -2.74
CA GLN A 449 -23.44 13.55 -3.29
C GLN A 449 -23.15 13.59 -4.80
N ALA A 450 -22.11 12.90 -5.26
CA ALA A 450 -21.74 12.83 -6.67
C ALA A 450 -22.85 12.19 -7.52
N CYS A 451 -23.40 11.04 -7.10
CA CYS A 451 -24.49 10.36 -7.79
C CYS A 451 -25.82 11.14 -7.77
N GLN A 452 -26.03 12.06 -6.83
CA GLN A 452 -27.18 12.99 -6.86
C GLN A 452 -26.96 14.20 -7.79
N THR A 453 -25.73 14.42 -8.26
CA THR A 453 -25.38 15.58 -9.10
C THR A 453 -25.68 15.31 -10.58
N LYS A 454 -26.53 16.15 -11.19
CA LYS A 454 -26.78 16.12 -12.64
C LYS A 454 -25.56 16.62 -13.41
N PHE A 455 -25.23 15.99 -14.54
CA PHE A 455 -24.01 16.29 -15.31
C PHE A 455 -23.84 17.79 -15.62
N LYS A 456 -24.92 18.47 -16.03
CA LYS A 456 -24.92 19.92 -16.30
C LYS A 456 -24.56 20.83 -15.10
N ASN A 457 -24.63 20.32 -13.87
CA ASN A 457 -24.22 21.00 -12.64
C ASN A 457 -22.86 20.50 -12.12
N ALA A 458 -22.27 19.48 -12.73
CA ALA A 458 -21.10 18.79 -12.17
C ALA A 458 -19.87 19.71 -12.12
N LYS A 459 -19.61 20.54 -13.13
CA LYS A 459 -18.45 21.44 -13.14
C LYS A 459 -18.54 22.60 -12.15
N SER A 460 -19.75 23.07 -11.82
CA SER A 460 -19.93 24.09 -10.76
C SER A 460 -19.90 23.49 -9.36
N THR A 461 -20.31 22.23 -9.20
CA THR A 461 -20.27 21.49 -7.92
C THR A 461 -18.85 21.01 -7.61
N TYR A 462 -18.14 20.49 -8.61
CA TYR A 462 -16.80 19.92 -8.50
C TYR A 462 -15.80 20.65 -9.42
N PRO A 463 -15.46 21.93 -9.12
CA PRO A 463 -14.67 22.77 -10.02
C PRO A 463 -13.25 22.24 -10.27
N ARG A 464 -12.70 21.42 -9.38
CA ARG A 464 -11.37 20.80 -9.49
C ARG A 464 -11.29 19.65 -10.51
N VAL A 465 -12.40 18.95 -10.76
CA VAL A 465 -12.42 17.77 -11.65
C VAL A 465 -12.16 18.18 -13.10
N GLU A 466 -11.23 17.49 -13.78
CA GLU A 466 -11.03 17.64 -15.24
C GLU A 466 -12.34 17.31 -15.98
N GLU A 467 -12.70 18.08 -17.02
CA GLU A 467 -14.05 18.00 -17.62
C GLU A 467 -14.42 16.60 -18.13
N GLY A 468 -13.47 15.87 -18.74
CA GLY A 468 -13.64 14.49 -19.18
C GLY A 468 -13.77 13.45 -18.06
N ASN A 469 -13.54 13.81 -16.79
CA ASN A 469 -13.73 12.96 -15.62
C ASN A 469 -15.09 13.20 -14.92
N LEU A 470 -15.74 14.36 -15.14
CA LEU A 470 -17.03 14.70 -14.51
C LEU A 470 -18.13 13.62 -14.67
N PRO A 471 -18.34 12.97 -15.83
CA PRO A 471 -19.41 11.98 -15.98
C PRO A 471 -19.26 10.75 -15.07
N TYR A 472 -18.03 10.51 -14.60
CA TYR A 472 -17.61 9.29 -13.92
C TYR A 472 -17.35 9.50 -12.42
N LEU A 473 -17.54 10.70 -11.86
CA LEU A 473 -17.19 10.97 -10.46
C LEU A 473 -17.99 10.10 -9.46
N CYS A 474 -19.27 9.85 -9.75
CA CYS A 474 -20.09 8.87 -9.01
C CYS A 474 -19.48 7.47 -9.10
N MET A 475 -19.17 7.01 -10.32
CA MET A 475 -18.51 5.72 -10.57
C MET A 475 -17.19 5.55 -9.80
N ASP A 476 -16.31 6.56 -9.87
CA ASP A 476 -14.98 6.52 -9.28
C ASP A 476 -15.05 6.40 -7.75
N LEU A 477 -15.89 7.22 -7.10
CA LEU A 477 -16.01 7.23 -5.64
C LEU A 477 -16.69 5.97 -5.10
N VAL A 478 -17.76 5.48 -5.77
CA VAL A 478 -18.36 4.18 -5.44
C VAL A 478 -17.34 3.05 -5.62
N TYR A 479 -16.60 3.06 -6.72
CA TYR A 479 -15.58 2.05 -6.98
C TYR A 479 -14.49 2.05 -5.91
N GLN A 480 -14.01 3.22 -5.49
CA GLN A 480 -12.99 3.36 -4.45
C GLN A 480 -13.47 2.85 -3.09
N TYR A 481 -14.69 3.18 -2.65
CA TYR A 481 -15.30 2.56 -1.47
C TYR A 481 -15.34 1.02 -1.64
N THR A 482 -15.91 0.54 -2.75
CA THR A 482 -16.21 -0.89 -2.95
C THR A 482 -14.92 -1.72 -3.03
N LEU A 483 -13.86 -1.15 -3.60
CA LEU A 483 -12.54 -1.76 -3.67
C LEU A 483 -11.87 -1.87 -2.29
N LEU A 484 -11.94 -0.81 -1.47
CA LEU A 484 -11.36 -0.82 -0.12
C LEU A 484 -12.14 -1.76 0.83
N VAL A 485 -13.47 -1.62 0.88
CA VAL A 485 -14.32 -2.33 1.83
C VAL A 485 -14.65 -3.73 1.34
N ASP A 486 -15.41 -3.86 0.26
CA ASP A 486 -15.92 -5.15 -0.21
C ASP A 486 -14.81 -5.97 -0.92
N GLY A 487 -13.85 -5.31 -1.55
CA GLY A 487 -12.73 -5.93 -2.27
C GLY A 487 -11.56 -6.35 -1.38
N PHE A 488 -11.01 -5.42 -0.59
CA PHE A 488 -9.86 -5.67 0.29
C PHE A 488 -10.21 -6.04 1.74
N GLY A 489 -11.48 -5.92 2.14
CA GLY A 489 -11.94 -6.26 3.49
C GLY A 489 -11.57 -5.21 4.55
N ILE A 490 -11.24 -3.98 4.16
CA ILE A 490 -10.89 -2.90 5.08
C ILE A 490 -12.17 -2.43 5.79
N TYR A 491 -12.11 -2.28 7.12
CA TYR A 491 -13.27 -1.85 7.90
C TYR A 491 -13.68 -0.42 7.51
N PRO A 492 -14.97 -0.10 7.24
CA PRO A 492 -15.39 1.20 6.72
C PRO A 492 -14.97 2.42 7.57
N TRP A 493 -14.78 2.22 8.87
CA TRP A 493 -14.39 3.25 9.84
C TRP A 493 -12.95 3.05 10.37
N GLN A 494 -12.09 2.33 9.63
CA GLN A 494 -10.65 2.29 9.89
C GLN A 494 -9.99 3.54 9.31
N GLU A 495 -9.16 4.22 10.11
CA GLU A 495 -8.32 5.31 9.61
C GLU A 495 -7.32 4.79 8.56
N ILE A 496 -7.29 5.45 7.40
CA ILE A 496 -6.31 5.24 6.34
C ILE A 496 -5.66 6.59 5.99
N THR A 497 -4.37 6.57 5.66
CA THR A 497 -3.65 7.78 5.23
C THR A 497 -3.67 7.86 3.72
N LEU A 498 -4.49 8.75 3.14
CA LEU A 498 -4.32 9.14 1.74
C LEU A 498 -2.98 9.87 1.60
N VAL A 499 -2.15 9.45 0.65
CA VAL A 499 -0.79 9.97 0.47
C VAL A 499 -0.55 10.42 -0.97
N LYS A 500 0.06 11.61 -1.10
CA LYS A 500 0.61 12.12 -2.36
C LYS A 500 2.10 12.40 -2.26
N LYS A 501 2.54 12.98 -1.14
CA LYS A 501 3.95 13.09 -0.77
C LYS A 501 4.16 12.61 0.66
N VAL A 502 5.38 12.17 0.98
CA VAL A 502 5.80 11.97 2.37
C VAL A 502 6.82 13.06 2.72
N LYS A 503 6.74 13.61 3.93
CA LYS A 503 7.76 14.53 4.44
C LYS A 503 9.00 13.72 4.87
N TYR A 504 10.17 14.09 4.34
CA TYR A 504 11.46 13.56 4.75
C TYR A 504 12.38 14.73 5.09
N GLU A 505 12.97 14.71 6.28
CA GLU A 505 13.74 15.81 6.86
C GLU A 505 13.00 17.17 6.81
N ASP A 506 13.37 18.08 5.92
CA ASP A 506 12.73 19.38 5.69
C ASP A 506 11.91 19.47 4.38
N ALA A 507 12.03 18.49 3.47
CA ALA A 507 11.40 18.49 2.15
C ALA A 507 10.22 17.49 2.01
N LEU A 508 9.59 17.47 0.82
CA LEU A 508 8.50 16.56 0.46
C LEU A 508 8.86 15.73 -0.78
N VAL A 509 8.81 14.39 -0.67
CA VAL A 509 9.10 13.44 -1.76
C VAL A 509 7.83 12.78 -2.26
N GLU A 510 7.66 12.62 -3.58
CA GLU A 510 6.53 11.92 -4.22
C GLU A 510 6.35 10.52 -3.63
N ALA A 511 5.11 10.19 -3.27
CA ALA A 511 4.74 8.91 -2.68
C ALA A 511 4.47 7.86 -3.77
N ALA A 512 5.50 7.59 -4.58
CA ALA A 512 5.43 6.74 -5.77
C ALA A 512 6.58 5.72 -5.84
N TRP A 513 6.36 4.63 -6.58
CA TRP A 513 7.31 3.53 -6.73
C TRP A 513 8.75 3.92 -7.19
N PRO A 514 9.02 5.02 -7.93
CA PRO A 514 10.36 5.32 -8.42
C PRO A 514 11.46 5.42 -7.35
N LEU A 515 11.17 5.88 -6.13
CA LEU A 515 12.18 5.92 -5.05
C LEU A 515 12.62 4.51 -4.62
N GLY A 516 11.68 3.57 -4.46
CA GLY A 516 12.00 2.18 -4.16
C GLY A 516 12.85 1.50 -5.24
N SER A 517 12.59 1.80 -6.51
CA SER A 517 13.40 1.29 -7.63
C SER A 517 14.78 1.97 -7.72
N ALA A 518 14.88 3.25 -7.33
CA ALA A 518 16.15 3.96 -7.19
C ALA A 518 17.02 3.36 -6.08
N ILE A 519 16.44 3.10 -4.91
CA ILE A 519 17.12 2.48 -3.77
C ILE A 519 17.67 1.10 -4.16
N GLU A 520 16.88 0.27 -4.86
CA GLU A 520 17.36 -1.01 -5.39
C GLU A 520 18.54 -0.81 -6.36
N ALA A 521 18.39 0.12 -7.33
CA ALA A 521 19.39 0.37 -8.36
C ALA A 521 20.75 0.81 -7.80
N VAL A 522 20.79 1.62 -6.73
CA VAL A 522 22.04 2.06 -6.09
C VAL A 522 22.51 1.13 -4.97
N SER A 523 21.70 0.16 -4.54
CA SER A 523 22.11 -0.91 -3.60
C SER A 523 22.76 -2.11 -4.31
N ALA A 524 22.64 -2.18 -5.65
CA ALA A 524 23.21 -3.23 -6.49
C ALA A 524 24.58 -2.86 -7.10
N THR A 525 25.17 -1.73 -6.69
CA THR A 525 26.41 -1.14 -7.26
C THR A 525 27.45 -0.84 -6.21
#